data_AF-A0A3L7QGV1-F1
#
_entry.id   AF-A0A3L7QGV1-F1
#
_cell.length_a   1.000
_cell.length_b   1.000
_cell.length_c   1.000
_cell.angle_alpha   90.00
_cell.angle_beta   90.00
_cell.angle_gamma   90.00
#
_symmetry.space_group_name_H-M   'P 1'
#
loop_
_entity.id
_entity.type
_entity.pdbx_description
1 polymer ?
#
loop_
_entity_poly.entity_id
_entity_poly.type
_entity_poly.pdbx_seq_one_letter_code
_entity_poly.pdbx_strand_id
1 'polypeptide(L)'
;KTITPPEQMQAWRTQAHLLQQSIIELMPKLENIASKQKAQAVAFEKLLPLTNSTEIETAWIKAEEMISNSEKLELTKANNKKQLDVLVDEQSNSQSELKTLQDKQKANHQTWAGLMTNLKLPAEASTNNASQHVNAITNIHQHHKEAKDFEIRISKMETDNKEILEKLTKVLETLSITETPTEAADIKRLLATLSQKLSDAKQAAVSQKSLKTDLELAQAALDKIKEDAATHKTTLKPLGDISLEDLSSHFEDMRKKTKATKDYDDAQNALIQEASGEDIPTFAKKLVNKNSAIIAGELEAVKSELAQCSESRDKELQEFANAKANLERLEKQAGSHILSAQRELLKSQCSEQAKEFAMLTLAKAVLETTIKNYRKTNQGPLLIKANAYLKTLTNNSLVAIVPTDADGKKSLQLQRVESEEKFAINFEAGNIEAGEGSTFLSDGTADQLFLALRLAGIENNLAKLEEPLPVILDDILINFDDARALSTLRCLAGFSSKTQVILFTHHQHLLKLVAGSDFADKVFTHQLG
;
A
#
# COMPACT_ATOMS: atom_id res chain seq x y z
N LYS A 1 17.81 -39.12 -3.83
CA LYS A 1 16.55 -38.95 -3.04
C LYS A 1 15.44 -38.63 -4.02
N THR A 2 14.34 -39.36 -3.97
CA THR A 2 13.16 -39.22 -4.84
C THR A 2 12.63 -37.80 -4.79
N ILE A 3 12.81 -37.06 -5.89
CA ILE A 3 12.32 -35.69 -6.05
C ILE A 3 10.80 -35.78 -6.16
N THR A 4 10.09 -35.30 -5.15
CA THR A 4 8.63 -35.23 -5.15
C THR A 4 8.19 -34.27 -6.26
N PRO A 5 7.34 -34.70 -7.20
CA PRO A 5 6.76 -33.81 -8.20
C PRO A 5 5.96 -32.70 -7.51
N PRO A 6 5.85 -31.50 -8.11
CA PRO A 6 4.96 -30.44 -7.65
C PRO A 6 3.55 -30.99 -7.42
N GLU A 7 2.83 -30.45 -6.44
CA GLU A 7 1.46 -30.87 -6.04
C GLU A 7 0.50 -30.96 -7.25
N GLN A 8 0.65 -30.04 -8.21
CA GLN A 8 -0.10 -30.02 -9.47
C GLN A 8 0.20 -31.24 -10.36
N MET A 9 1.45 -31.71 -10.43
CA MET A 9 1.80 -32.91 -11.19
C MET A 9 1.27 -34.20 -10.52
N GLN A 10 1.15 -34.22 -9.19
CA GLN A 10 0.55 -35.36 -8.48
C GLN A 10 -0.95 -35.43 -8.76
N ALA A 11 -1.66 -34.30 -8.71
CA ALA A 11 -3.08 -34.23 -9.04
C ALA A 11 -3.37 -34.72 -10.47
N TRP A 12 -2.59 -34.29 -11.46
CA TRP A 12 -2.77 -34.73 -12.85
C TRP A 12 -2.38 -36.18 -13.09
N ARG A 13 -1.38 -36.70 -12.37
CA ARG A 13 -1.03 -38.13 -12.45
C ARG A 13 -2.15 -39.00 -11.91
N THR A 14 -2.83 -38.57 -10.85
CA THR A 14 -4.03 -39.22 -10.33
C THR A 14 -5.18 -39.15 -11.35
N GLN A 15 -5.37 -37.99 -11.99
CA GLN A 15 -6.41 -37.78 -12.98
C GLN A 15 -6.20 -38.60 -14.25
N ALA A 16 -4.96 -38.70 -14.74
CA ALA A 16 -4.57 -39.56 -15.86
C ALA A 16 -4.76 -41.06 -15.52
N HIS A 17 -4.51 -41.46 -14.26
CA HIS A 17 -4.79 -42.82 -13.81
C HIS A 17 -6.28 -43.16 -13.77
N LEU A 18 -7.12 -42.21 -13.33
CA LEU A 18 -8.59 -42.34 -13.32
C LEU A 18 -9.16 -42.43 -14.74
N LEU A 19 -8.64 -41.62 -15.66
CA LEU A 19 -8.97 -41.68 -17.09
C LEU A 19 -8.59 -43.04 -17.69
N GLN A 20 -7.38 -43.53 -17.40
CA GLN A 20 -6.92 -44.84 -17.87
C GLN A 20 -7.76 -46.00 -17.31
N GLN A 21 -8.16 -45.93 -16.03
CA GLN A 21 -9.09 -46.91 -15.44
C GLN A 21 -10.45 -46.87 -16.11
N SER A 22 -10.99 -45.68 -16.40
CA SER A 22 -12.29 -45.51 -17.05
C SER A 22 -12.29 -46.09 -18.48
N ILE A 23 -11.20 -45.91 -19.24
CA ILE A 23 -11.00 -46.52 -20.56
C ILE A 23 -10.94 -48.06 -20.45
N ILE A 24 -10.20 -48.59 -19.47
CA ILE A 24 -10.10 -50.02 -19.20
C ILE A 24 -11.45 -50.63 -18.82
N GLU A 25 -12.32 -49.90 -18.12
CA GLU A 25 -13.67 -50.36 -17.78
C GLU A 25 -14.66 -50.32 -18.96
N LEU A 26 -14.49 -49.40 -19.91
CA LEU A 26 -15.39 -49.22 -21.05
C LEU A 26 -15.11 -50.22 -22.19
N MET A 27 -13.85 -50.62 -22.41
CA MET A 27 -13.49 -51.63 -23.44
C MET A 27 -14.23 -52.98 -23.30
N PRO A 28 -14.23 -53.68 -22.15
CA PRO A 28 -14.91 -54.96 -22.01
C PRO A 28 -16.44 -54.83 -22.08
N LYS A 29 -17.00 -53.65 -21.75
CA LYS A 29 -18.44 -53.38 -21.94
C LYS A 29 -18.80 -53.32 -23.43
N LEU A 30 -17.95 -52.71 -24.26
CA LEU A 30 -18.12 -52.72 -25.73
C LEU A 30 -17.98 -54.13 -26.33
N GLU A 31 -17.01 -54.92 -25.87
CA GLU A 31 -16.85 -56.32 -26.32
C GLU A 31 -18.03 -57.22 -25.90
N ASN A 32 -18.57 -57.04 -24.69
CA ASN A 32 -19.74 -57.78 -24.21
C ASN A 32 -21.02 -57.43 -24.99
N ILE A 33 -21.20 -56.17 -25.40
CA ILE A 33 -22.31 -55.78 -26.27
C ILE A 33 -22.18 -56.44 -27.66
N ALA A 34 -20.98 -56.47 -28.23
CA ALA A 34 -20.73 -57.13 -29.51
C ALA A 34 -20.97 -58.65 -29.47
N SER A 35 -20.61 -59.33 -28.37
CA SER A 35 -20.88 -60.76 -28.20
C SER A 35 -22.38 -61.07 -28.02
N LYS A 36 -23.13 -60.20 -27.31
CA LYS A 36 -24.59 -60.30 -27.18
C LYS A 36 -25.33 -60.11 -28.51
N GLN A 37 -24.88 -59.20 -29.37
CA GLN A 37 -25.41 -59.03 -30.73
C GLN A 37 -25.22 -60.30 -31.58
N LYS A 38 -24.04 -60.92 -31.48
CA LYS A 38 -23.74 -62.18 -32.18
C LYS A 38 -24.64 -63.33 -31.69
N ALA A 39 -24.94 -63.39 -30.39
CA ALA A 39 -25.86 -64.38 -29.82
C ALA A 39 -27.32 -64.14 -30.26
N GLN A 40 -27.75 -62.88 -30.37
CA GLN A 40 -29.08 -62.52 -30.90
C GLN A 40 -29.25 -62.89 -32.38
N ALA A 41 -28.23 -62.67 -33.21
CA ALA A 41 -28.24 -63.06 -34.63
C ALA A 41 -28.41 -64.58 -34.81
N VAL A 42 -27.69 -65.39 -34.01
CA VAL A 42 -27.81 -66.86 -34.01
C VAL A 42 -29.17 -67.33 -33.50
N ALA A 43 -29.79 -66.63 -32.54
CA ALA A 43 -31.13 -66.93 -32.07
C ALA A 43 -32.20 -66.63 -33.14
N PHE A 44 -32.01 -65.55 -33.91
CA PHE A 44 -32.88 -65.16 -35.02
C PHE A 44 -32.83 -66.19 -36.18
N GLU A 45 -31.65 -66.69 -36.53
CA GLU A 45 -31.50 -67.79 -37.52
C GLU A 45 -32.23 -69.08 -37.09
N LYS A 46 -32.30 -69.38 -35.79
CA LYS A 46 -32.99 -70.57 -35.27
C LYS A 46 -34.52 -70.43 -35.24
N LEU A 47 -35.06 -69.21 -35.30
CA LEU A 47 -36.50 -68.93 -35.32
C LEU A 47 -37.09 -68.95 -36.74
N LEU A 48 -36.26 -68.85 -37.79
CA LEU A 48 -36.66 -68.89 -39.21
C LEU A 48 -37.41 -70.17 -39.69
N PRO A 49 -37.19 -71.38 -39.16
CA PRO A 49 -37.82 -72.61 -39.68
C PRO A 49 -39.17 -73.03 -39.03
N LEU A 50 -39.81 -72.22 -38.18
CA LEU A 50 -41.07 -72.61 -37.50
C LEU A 50 -42.31 -72.43 -38.40
N THR A 51 -42.81 -73.52 -38.98
CA THR A 51 -43.98 -73.57 -39.87
C THR A 51 -45.24 -74.09 -39.17
N ASN A 52 -45.89 -73.28 -38.31
CA ASN A 52 -47.27 -73.53 -37.82
C ASN A 52 -47.99 -72.23 -37.37
N SER A 53 -49.24 -72.03 -37.78
CA SER A 53 -49.91 -70.70 -37.81
C SER A 53 -50.17 -70.01 -36.46
N THR A 54 -50.25 -70.74 -35.34
CA THR A 54 -50.39 -70.14 -33.98
C THR A 54 -49.07 -69.82 -33.31
N GLU A 55 -47.95 -70.38 -33.80
CA GLU A 55 -46.60 -70.06 -33.32
C GLU A 55 -46.03 -68.81 -34.00
N ILE A 56 -46.62 -68.37 -35.13
CA ILE A 56 -46.16 -67.22 -35.91
C ILE A 56 -46.39 -65.90 -35.15
N GLU A 57 -47.55 -65.65 -34.54
CA GLU A 57 -47.80 -64.41 -33.78
C GLU A 57 -46.87 -64.27 -32.56
N THR A 58 -46.65 -65.35 -31.82
CA THR A 58 -45.73 -65.33 -30.67
C THR A 58 -44.26 -65.23 -31.10
N ALA A 59 -43.90 -65.81 -32.24
CA ALA A 59 -42.58 -65.62 -32.86
C ALA A 59 -42.39 -64.17 -33.37
N TRP A 60 -43.44 -63.53 -33.88
CA TRP A 60 -43.40 -62.15 -34.37
C TRP A 60 -43.19 -61.15 -33.24
N ILE A 61 -43.94 -61.29 -32.13
CA ILE A 61 -43.77 -60.45 -30.93
C ILE A 61 -42.35 -60.60 -30.35
N LYS A 62 -41.83 -61.84 -30.29
CA LYS A 62 -40.44 -62.08 -29.83
C LYS A 62 -39.40 -61.53 -30.80
N ALA A 63 -39.66 -61.59 -32.11
CA ALA A 63 -38.79 -61.01 -33.13
C ALA A 63 -38.76 -59.48 -33.03
N GLU A 64 -39.92 -58.84 -32.80
CA GLU A 64 -40.05 -57.39 -32.63
C GLU A 64 -39.38 -56.92 -31.32
N GLU A 65 -39.53 -57.68 -30.23
CA GLU A 65 -38.80 -57.44 -28.97
C GLU A 65 -37.28 -57.61 -29.14
N MET A 66 -36.84 -58.60 -29.93
CA MET A 66 -35.42 -58.78 -30.26
C MET A 66 -34.87 -57.65 -31.12
N ILE A 67 -35.62 -57.17 -32.12
CA ILE A 67 -35.24 -56.04 -32.97
C ILE A 67 -35.11 -54.78 -32.11
N SER A 68 -36.11 -54.46 -31.27
CA SER A 68 -36.06 -53.30 -30.36
C SER A 68 -34.87 -53.38 -29.38
N ASN A 69 -34.57 -54.57 -28.85
CA ASN A 69 -33.41 -54.75 -27.98
C ASN A 69 -32.09 -54.60 -28.75
N SER A 70 -32.02 -55.03 -30.01
CA SER A 70 -30.84 -54.86 -30.86
C SER A 70 -30.56 -53.39 -31.20
N GLU A 71 -31.61 -52.60 -31.46
CA GLU A 71 -31.53 -51.15 -31.70
C GLU A 71 -31.05 -50.41 -30.45
N LYS A 72 -31.58 -50.75 -29.27
CA LYS A 72 -31.11 -50.21 -27.97
C LYS A 72 -29.64 -50.54 -27.71
N LEU A 73 -29.20 -51.76 -28.06
CA LEU A 73 -27.80 -52.19 -27.91
C LEU A 73 -26.87 -51.43 -28.88
N GLU A 74 -27.27 -51.22 -30.13
CA GLU A 74 -26.52 -50.40 -31.09
C GLU A 74 -26.42 -48.94 -30.65
N LEU A 75 -27.51 -48.35 -30.12
CA LEU A 75 -27.48 -46.99 -29.59
C LEU A 75 -26.52 -46.87 -28.39
N THR A 76 -26.55 -47.85 -27.49
CA THR A 76 -25.66 -47.90 -26.31
C THR A 76 -24.19 -48.08 -26.73
N LYS A 77 -23.92 -48.92 -27.73
CA LYS A 77 -22.59 -49.13 -28.30
C LYS A 77 -22.04 -47.87 -28.96
N ALA A 78 -22.88 -47.18 -29.74
CA ALA A 78 -22.53 -45.91 -30.36
C ALA A 78 -22.20 -44.83 -29.31
N ASN A 79 -22.99 -44.74 -28.24
CA ASN A 79 -22.74 -43.78 -27.17
C ASN A 79 -21.45 -44.09 -26.39
N ASN A 80 -21.23 -45.36 -26.02
CA ASN A 80 -20.01 -45.78 -25.33
C ASN A 80 -18.77 -45.60 -26.21
N LYS A 81 -18.88 -45.79 -27.53
CA LYS A 81 -17.80 -45.52 -28.48
C LYS A 81 -17.48 -44.02 -28.55
N LYS A 82 -18.49 -43.15 -28.65
CA LYS A 82 -18.29 -41.69 -28.59
C LYS A 82 -17.60 -41.25 -27.30
N GLN A 83 -18.01 -41.81 -26.15
CA GLN A 83 -17.37 -41.53 -24.87
C GLN A 83 -15.91 -42.02 -24.84
N LEU A 84 -15.63 -43.20 -25.40
CA LEU A 84 -14.27 -43.72 -25.50
C LEU A 84 -13.38 -42.83 -26.36
N ASP A 85 -13.88 -42.37 -27.52
CA ASP A 85 -13.14 -41.49 -28.43
C ASP A 85 -12.79 -40.16 -27.75
N VAL A 86 -13.73 -39.55 -27.00
CA VAL A 86 -13.48 -38.33 -26.21
C VAL A 86 -12.40 -38.56 -25.14
N LEU A 87 -12.46 -39.66 -24.40
CA LEU A 87 -11.49 -39.97 -23.35
C LEU A 87 -10.09 -40.24 -23.92
N VAL A 88 -9.99 -40.84 -25.11
CA VAL A 88 -8.73 -41.07 -25.81
C VAL A 88 -8.10 -39.74 -26.27
N ASP A 89 -8.92 -38.81 -26.79
CA ASP A 89 -8.46 -37.47 -27.16
C ASP A 89 -7.99 -36.67 -25.94
N GLU A 90 -8.74 -36.71 -24.83
CA GLU A 90 -8.35 -36.09 -23.56
C GLU A 90 -7.04 -36.68 -23.00
N GLN A 91 -6.85 -38.00 -23.11
CA GLN A 91 -5.60 -38.66 -22.71
C GLN A 91 -4.42 -38.19 -23.57
N SER A 92 -4.60 -38.09 -24.89
CA SER A 92 -3.56 -37.61 -25.81
C SER A 92 -3.18 -36.16 -25.52
N ASN A 93 -4.17 -35.28 -25.30
CA ASN A 93 -3.94 -33.89 -24.93
C ASN A 93 -3.15 -33.78 -23.62
N SER A 94 -3.57 -34.52 -22.59
CA SER A 94 -2.89 -34.57 -21.29
C SER A 94 -1.44 -35.07 -21.40
N GLN A 95 -1.19 -36.06 -22.26
CA GLN A 95 0.17 -36.55 -22.52
C GLN A 95 1.05 -35.51 -23.23
N SER A 96 0.47 -34.76 -24.18
CA SER A 96 1.17 -33.68 -24.87
C SER A 96 1.55 -32.55 -23.91
N GLU A 97 0.63 -32.15 -23.02
CA GLU A 97 0.87 -31.13 -22.00
C GLU A 97 1.97 -31.56 -21.03
N LEU A 98 1.92 -32.80 -20.56
CA LEU A 98 2.95 -33.36 -19.67
C LEU A 98 4.34 -33.31 -20.33
N LYS A 99 4.43 -33.64 -21.62
CA LYS A 99 5.69 -33.54 -22.37
C LYS A 99 6.18 -32.11 -22.47
N THR A 100 5.31 -31.15 -22.83
CA THR A 100 5.70 -29.73 -22.91
C THR A 100 6.19 -29.18 -21.58
N LEU A 101 5.59 -29.62 -20.46
CA LEU A 101 6.01 -29.19 -19.13
C LEU A 101 7.30 -29.84 -18.68
N GLN A 102 7.55 -31.10 -19.04
CA GLN A 102 8.85 -31.75 -18.84
C GLN A 102 9.96 -31.03 -19.61
N ASP A 103 9.69 -30.63 -20.85
CA ASP A 103 10.63 -29.86 -21.67
C ASP A 103 10.89 -28.47 -21.04
N LYS A 104 9.85 -27.78 -20.57
CA LYS A 104 9.98 -26.51 -19.82
C LYS A 104 10.77 -26.69 -18.52
N GLN A 105 10.53 -27.77 -17.77
CA GLN A 105 11.26 -28.06 -16.54
C GLN A 105 12.75 -28.30 -16.81
N LYS A 106 13.08 -29.02 -17.90
CA LYS A 106 14.46 -29.25 -18.34
C LYS A 106 15.14 -27.95 -18.77
N ALA A 107 14.45 -27.12 -19.55
CA ALA A 107 14.94 -25.80 -19.96
C ALA A 107 15.19 -24.88 -18.75
N ASN A 108 14.28 -24.89 -17.76
CA ASN A 108 14.45 -24.15 -16.51
C ASN A 108 15.65 -24.67 -15.69
N HIS A 109 15.87 -25.99 -15.62
CA HIS A 109 17.04 -26.56 -14.95
C HIS A 109 18.35 -26.15 -15.64
N GLN A 110 18.38 -26.14 -16.97
CA GLN A 110 19.55 -25.68 -17.73
C GLN A 110 19.82 -24.19 -17.48
N THR A 111 18.77 -23.37 -17.47
CA THR A 111 18.87 -21.94 -17.18
C THR A 111 19.36 -21.70 -15.75
N TRP A 112 18.81 -22.43 -14.77
CA TRP A 112 19.23 -22.38 -13.37
C TRP A 112 20.70 -22.77 -13.21
N ALA A 113 21.13 -23.88 -13.83
CA ALA A 113 22.52 -24.31 -13.81
C ALA A 113 23.46 -23.26 -14.41
N GLY A 114 23.06 -22.59 -15.50
CA GLY A 114 23.81 -21.47 -16.07
C GLY A 114 23.96 -20.28 -15.11
N LEU A 115 22.86 -19.90 -14.46
CA LEU A 115 22.87 -18.82 -13.45
C LEU A 115 23.69 -19.18 -12.21
N MET A 116 23.60 -20.42 -11.72
CA MET A 116 24.42 -20.89 -10.59
C MET A 116 25.92 -20.90 -10.94
N THR A 117 26.26 -21.25 -12.19
CA THR A 117 27.66 -21.18 -12.67
C THR A 117 28.20 -19.74 -12.59
N ASN A 118 27.40 -18.75 -13.00
CA ASN A 118 27.78 -17.33 -12.89
C ASN A 118 27.97 -16.89 -11.44
N LEU A 119 27.17 -17.44 -10.52
CA LEU A 119 27.28 -17.20 -9.08
C LEU A 119 28.37 -18.07 -8.39
N LYS A 120 29.13 -18.87 -9.15
CA LYS A 120 30.12 -19.85 -8.65
C LYS A 120 29.53 -20.82 -7.61
N LEU A 121 28.26 -21.16 -7.77
CA LEU A 121 27.55 -22.14 -6.93
C LEU A 121 27.41 -23.49 -7.66
N PRO A 122 27.24 -24.60 -6.91
CA PRO A 122 26.87 -25.88 -7.50
C PRO A 122 25.59 -25.75 -8.32
N ALA A 123 25.49 -26.45 -9.46
CA ALA A 123 24.33 -26.41 -10.34
C ALA A 123 23.02 -26.84 -9.67
N GLU A 124 23.11 -27.60 -8.56
CA GLU A 124 21.99 -28.09 -7.75
C GLU A 124 21.72 -27.23 -6.51
N ALA A 125 22.34 -26.06 -6.39
CA ALA A 125 22.11 -25.18 -5.26
C ALA A 125 20.62 -24.82 -5.13
N SER A 126 20.11 -24.85 -3.90
CA SER A 126 18.73 -24.47 -3.62
C SER A 126 18.49 -22.99 -3.92
N THR A 127 17.25 -22.63 -4.25
CA THR A 127 16.86 -21.23 -4.47
C THR A 127 17.17 -20.33 -3.27
N ASN A 128 17.03 -20.86 -2.05
CA ASN A 128 17.37 -20.16 -0.82
C ASN A 128 18.88 -19.89 -0.72
N ASN A 129 19.73 -20.89 -1.00
CA ASN A 129 21.19 -20.71 -0.96
C ASN A 129 21.65 -19.71 -2.02
N ALA A 130 21.08 -19.76 -3.23
CA ALA A 130 21.35 -18.77 -4.27
C ALA A 130 20.95 -17.36 -3.84
N SER A 131 19.76 -17.19 -3.23
CA SER A 131 19.30 -15.90 -2.72
C SER A 131 20.21 -15.36 -1.61
N GLN A 132 20.66 -16.22 -0.69
CA GLN A 132 21.58 -15.81 0.37
C GLN A 132 22.93 -15.34 -0.20
N HIS A 133 23.46 -16.03 -1.21
CA HIS A 133 24.68 -15.61 -1.89
C HIS A 133 24.52 -14.28 -2.64
N VAL A 134 23.40 -14.07 -3.34
CA VAL A 134 23.09 -12.80 -4.00
C VAL A 134 22.96 -11.67 -2.98
N ASN A 135 22.30 -11.91 -1.85
CA ASN A 135 22.18 -10.94 -0.77
C ASN A 135 23.56 -10.62 -0.14
N ALA A 136 24.41 -11.63 0.06
CA ALA A 136 25.77 -11.43 0.54
C ALA A 136 26.60 -10.57 -0.43
N ILE A 137 26.53 -10.84 -1.74
CA ILE A 137 27.19 -10.02 -2.76
C ILE A 137 26.66 -8.58 -2.74
N THR A 138 25.34 -8.40 -2.60
CA THR A 138 24.71 -7.07 -2.53
C THR A 138 25.19 -6.30 -1.29
N ASN A 139 25.27 -6.96 -0.14
CA ASN A 139 25.78 -6.37 1.10
C ASN A 139 27.27 -5.99 0.98
N ILE A 140 28.08 -6.81 0.32
CA ILE A 140 29.50 -6.49 0.06
C ILE A 140 29.61 -5.22 -0.80
N HIS A 141 28.79 -5.08 -1.86
CA HIS A 141 28.80 -3.86 -2.68
C HIS A 141 28.35 -2.63 -1.89
N GLN A 142 27.33 -2.78 -1.03
CA GLN A 142 26.87 -1.71 -0.16
C GLN A 142 27.96 -1.26 0.82
N HIS A 143 28.61 -2.21 1.52
CA HIS A 143 29.71 -1.89 2.42
C HIS A 143 30.95 -1.34 1.70
N HIS A 144 31.23 -1.78 0.48
CA HIS A 144 32.31 -1.21 -0.32
C HIS A 144 32.02 0.25 -0.71
N LYS A 145 30.77 0.58 -1.04
CA LYS A 145 30.35 1.95 -1.29
C LYS A 145 30.47 2.81 -0.03
N GLU A 146 29.99 2.32 1.11
CA GLU A 146 30.13 3.00 2.40
C GLU A 146 31.59 3.24 2.78
N ALA A 147 32.46 2.25 2.59
CA ALA A 147 33.89 2.38 2.83
C ALA A 147 34.51 3.49 1.95
N LYS A 148 34.13 3.56 0.67
CA LYS A 148 34.59 4.61 -0.24
C LYS A 148 34.09 6.00 0.16
N ASP A 149 32.84 6.10 0.62
CA ASP A 149 32.28 7.35 1.12
C ASP A 149 33.00 7.81 2.42
N PHE A 150 33.34 6.87 3.31
CA PHE A 150 34.16 7.17 4.49
C PHE A 150 35.59 7.60 4.12
N GLU A 151 36.22 6.95 3.15
CA GLU A 151 37.56 7.30 2.67
C GLU A 151 37.61 8.73 2.11
N ILE A 152 36.62 9.10 1.30
CA ILE A 152 36.46 10.48 0.79
C ILE A 152 36.29 11.48 1.95
N ARG A 153 35.49 11.12 2.96
CA ARG A 153 35.27 11.99 4.12
C ARG A 153 36.52 12.17 4.98
N ILE A 154 37.27 11.10 5.21
CA ILE A 154 38.55 11.13 5.95
C ILE A 154 39.54 12.03 5.21
N SER A 155 39.71 11.84 3.89
CA SER A 155 40.54 12.69 3.03
C SER A 155 40.17 14.18 3.15
N LYS A 156 38.88 14.50 3.16
CA LYS A 156 38.42 15.88 3.32
C LYS A 156 38.75 16.44 4.71
N MET A 157 38.51 15.66 5.76
CA MET A 157 38.83 16.06 7.14
C MET A 157 40.34 16.27 7.34
N GLU A 158 41.18 15.44 6.73
CA GLU A 158 42.64 15.62 6.76
C GLU A 158 43.07 16.90 6.04
N THR A 159 42.43 17.22 4.90
CA THR A 159 42.68 18.46 4.16
C THR A 159 42.26 19.69 4.99
N ASP A 160 41.07 19.67 5.58
CA ASP A 160 40.57 20.74 6.43
C ASP A 160 41.47 20.95 7.67
N ASN A 161 41.92 19.85 8.29
CA ASN A 161 42.86 19.91 9.42
C ASN A 161 44.20 20.53 9.02
N LYS A 162 44.71 20.21 7.82
CA LYS A 162 45.93 20.82 7.30
C LYS A 162 45.77 22.32 7.06
N GLU A 163 44.64 22.76 6.50
CA GLU A 163 44.37 24.19 6.29
C GLU A 163 44.27 24.95 7.64
N ILE A 164 43.63 24.33 8.64
CA ILE A 164 43.56 24.89 10.00
C ILE A 164 44.96 25.00 10.60
N LEU A 165 45.79 23.97 10.48
CA LEU A 165 47.18 24.00 10.94
C LEU A 165 47.96 25.12 10.27
N GLU A 166 47.87 25.30 8.95
CA GLU A 166 48.54 26.39 8.24
C GLU A 166 48.11 27.78 8.73
N LYS A 167 46.80 27.99 8.96
CA LYS A 167 46.28 29.25 9.53
C LYS A 167 46.76 29.48 10.95
N LEU A 168 46.76 28.42 11.77
CA LEU A 168 47.14 28.48 13.16
C LEU A 168 48.64 28.73 13.33
N THR A 169 49.50 28.12 12.50
CA THR A 169 50.94 28.40 12.44
C THR A 169 51.21 29.88 12.13
N LYS A 170 50.51 30.49 11.16
CA LYS A 170 50.65 31.93 10.86
C LYS A 170 50.30 32.82 12.06
N VAL A 171 49.25 32.45 12.82
CA VAL A 171 48.85 33.19 14.03
C VAL A 171 49.89 33.01 15.15
N LEU A 172 50.43 31.80 15.32
CA LEU A 172 51.47 31.52 16.32
C LEU A 172 52.80 32.24 16.01
N GLU A 173 53.20 32.31 14.74
CA GLU A 173 54.35 33.08 14.27
C GLU A 173 54.17 34.58 14.60
N THR A 174 52.97 35.12 14.38
CA THR A 174 52.66 36.53 14.69
C THR A 174 52.73 36.83 16.19
N LEU A 175 52.45 35.82 17.03
CA LEU A 175 52.45 35.93 18.49
C LEU A 175 53.77 35.48 19.14
N SER A 176 54.77 35.08 18.36
CA SER A 176 56.07 34.55 18.83
C SER A 176 55.95 33.37 19.81
N ILE A 177 54.98 32.47 19.59
CA ILE A 177 54.77 31.27 20.42
C ILE A 177 55.40 30.07 19.70
N THR A 178 56.36 29.40 20.36
CA THR A 178 57.20 28.33 19.78
C THR A 178 56.59 26.92 19.81
N GLU A 179 55.38 26.75 20.32
CA GLU A 179 54.71 25.44 20.38
C GLU A 179 54.00 25.12 19.06
N THR A 180 54.54 24.17 18.29
CA THR A 180 53.89 23.62 17.09
C THR A 180 53.03 22.41 17.47
N PRO A 181 51.69 22.48 17.37
CA PRO A 181 50.83 21.34 17.70
C PRO A 181 50.87 20.27 16.60
N THR A 182 51.07 19.01 16.98
CA THR A 182 51.18 17.86 16.06
C THR A 182 49.90 17.03 15.97
N GLU A 183 49.03 17.08 16.99
CA GLU A 183 47.77 16.33 17.05
C GLU A 183 46.52 17.22 17.15
N ALA A 184 45.38 16.75 16.65
CA ALA A 184 44.11 17.51 16.65
C ALA A 184 43.61 17.90 18.05
N ALA A 185 43.98 17.13 19.08
CA ALA A 185 43.67 17.46 20.48
C ALA A 185 44.45 18.69 20.96
N ASP A 186 45.71 18.84 20.52
CA ASP A 186 46.56 19.96 20.89
C ASP A 186 46.09 21.27 20.23
N ILE A 187 45.59 21.19 18.99
CA ILE A 187 45.00 22.33 18.26
C ILE A 187 43.83 22.92 19.07
N LYS A 188 42.92 22.09 19.60
CA LYS A 188 41.77 22.56 20.39
C LYS A 188 42.18 23.23 21.68
N ARG A 189 43.14 22.64 22.42
CA ARG A 189 43.64 23.20 23.67
C ARG A 189 44.35 24.54 23.44
N LEU A 190 45.13 24.65 22.37
CA LEU A 190 45.85 25.87 22.03
C LEU A 190 44.88 26.98 21.57
N LEU A 191 43.87 26.65 20.75
CA LEU A 191 42.78 27.57 20.38
C LEU A 191 42.03 28.11 21.60
N ALA A 192 41.68 27.24 22.54
CA ALA A 192 41.03 27.66 23.78
C ALA A 192 41.92 28.64 24.58
N THR A 193 43.20 28.31 24.72
CA THR A 193 44.18 29.16 25.42
C THR A 193 44.37 30.51 24.72
N LEU A 194 44.45 30.54 23.39
CA LEU A 194 44.56 31.77 22.61
C LEU A 194 43.28 32.62 22.69
N SER A 195 42.11 31.99 22.68
CA SER A 195 40.83 32.68 22.84
C SER A 195 40.71 33.34 24.23
N GLN A 196 41.20 32.66 25.27
CA GLN A 196 41.26 33.21 26.62
C GLN A 196 42.22 34.40 26.68
N LYS A 197 43.45 34.24 26.17
CA LYS A 197 44.43 35.35 26.12
C LYS A 197 43.92 36.55 25.32
N LEU A 198 43.18 36.33 24.23
CA LEU A 198 42.55 37.39 23.45
C LEU A 198 41.44 38.10 24.22
N SER A 199 40.64 37.36 24.98
CA SER A 199 39.62 37.92 25.87
C SER A 199 40.28 38.79 26.95
N ASP A 200 41.32 38.28 27.61
CA ASP A 200 42.06 38.98 28.65
C ASP A 200 42.73 40.26 28.09
N ALA A 201 43.33 40.18 26.89
CA ALA A 201 43.93 41.32 26.22
C ALA A 201 42.89 42.38 25.81
N LYS A 202 41.70 41.97 25.34
CA LYS A 202 40.59 42.90 25.06
C LYS A 202 40.12 43.60 26.33
N GLN A 203 39.98 42.87 27.43
CA GLN A 203 39.59 43.44 28.71
C GLN A 203 40.65 44.42 29.23
N ALA A 204 41.93 44.08 29.11
CA ALA A 204 43.03 44.98 29.44
C ALA A 204 43.05 46.26 28.58
N ALA A 205 42.76 46.15 27.27
CA ALA A 205 42.66 47.32 26.39
C ALA A 205 41.49 48.23 26.74
N VAL A 206 40.34 47.67 27.13
CA VAL A 206 39.20 48.43 27.64
C VAL A 206 39.56 49.15 28.93
N SER A 207 40.20 48.46 29.89
CA SER A 207 40.68 49.06 31.13
C SER A 207 41.75 50.14 30.91
N GLN A 208 42.65 49.95 29.94
CA GLN A 208 43.65 50.96 29.58
C GLN A 208 42.98 52.21 29.00
N LYS A 209 41.93 52.04 28.19
CA LYS A 209 41.17 53.16 27.64
C LYS A 209 40.42 53.93 28.72
N SER A 210 39.81 53.24 29.69
CA SER A 210 39.17 53.91 30.83
C SER A 210 40.21 54.64 31.69
N LEU A 211 41.31 53.98 32.06
CA LEU A 211 42.41 54.60 32.81
C LEU A 211 43.01 55.83 32.13
N LYS A 212 43.13 55.82 30.79
CA LYS A 212 43.60 56.99 30.04
C LYS A 212 42.59 58.14 30.11
N THR A 213 41.30 57.83 30.03
CA THR A 213 40.22 58.82 30.18
C THR A 213 40.22 59.42 31.59
N ASP A 214 40.42 58.58 32.60
CA ASP A 214 40.52 59.01 34.00
C ASP A 214 41.77 59.89 34.24
N LEU A 215 42.89 59.56 33.59
CA LEU A 215 44.11 60.36 33.64
C LEU A 215 43.92 61.73 32.96
N GLU A 216 43.25 61.78 31.81
CA GLU A 216 42.90 63.04 31.13
C GLU A 216 41.99 63.92 32.01
N LEU A 217 41.00 63.33 32.68
CA LEU A 217 40.14 64.05 33.64
C LEU A 217 40.92 64.55 34.87
N ALA A 218 41.80 63.71 35.43
CA ALA A 218 42.64 64.09 36.56
C ALA A 218 43.64 65.19 36.19
N GLN A 219 44.19 65.16 34.98
CA GLN A 219 45.09 66.19 34.47
C GLN A 219 44.35 67.52 34.28
N ALA A 220 43.13 67.49 33.72
CA ALA A 220 42.29 68.68 33.59
C ALA A 220 41.91 69.29 34.95
N ALA A 221 41.62 68.45 35.95
CA ALA A 221 41.40 68.90 37.32
C ALA A 221 42.66 69.54 37.93
N LEU A 222 43.84 68.97 37.66
CA LEU A 222 45.12 69.49 38.16
C LEU A 222 45.50 70.82 37.49
N ASP A 223 45.22 70.98 36.20
CA ASP A 223 45.41 72.24 35.48
C ASP A 223 44.44 73.33 36.00
N LYS A 224 43.20 72.96 36.31
CA LYS A 224 42.24 73.86 36.97
C LYS A 224 42.70 74.29 38.36
N ILE A 225 43.21 73.36 39.18
CA ILE A 225 43.78 73.67 40.50
C ILE A 225 45.03 74.56 40.37
N LYS A 226 45.85 74.39 39.33
CA LYS A 226 46.99 75.28 39.05
C LYS A 226 46.54 76.68 38.64
N GLU A 227 45.48 76.78 37.85
CA GLU A 227 44.86 78.06 37.45
C GLU A 227 44.26 78.78 38.67
N ASP A 228 43.55 78.05 39.53
CA ASP A 228 43.04 78.54 40.81
C ASP A 228 44.19 78.94 41.76
N ALA A 229 45.29 78.18 41.81
CA ALA A 229 46.46 78.56 42.59
C ALA A 229 47.18 79.81 42.02
N ALA A 230 47.21 79.97 40.70
CA ALA A 230 47.78 81.15 40.04
C ALA A 230 46.92 82.39 40.27
N THR A 231 45.60 82.26 40.22
CA THR A 231 44.67 83.35 40.59
C THR A 231 44.84 83.70 42.06
N HIS A 232 44.86 82.74 42.99
CA HIS A 232 45.12 82.98 44.41
C HIS A 232 46.50 83.62 44.69
N LYS A 233 47.55 83.25 43.95
CA LYS A 233 48.88 83.89 44.04
C LYS A 233 48.87 85.33 43.51
N THR A 234 47.97 85.66 42.60
CA THR A 234 47.73 87.02 42.09
C THR A 234 46.90 87.84 43.08
N THR A 235 45.94 87.22 43.77
CA THR A 235 45.13 87.82 44.84
C THR A 235 45.92 88.03 46.15
N LEU A 236 47.05 87.33 46.34
CA LEU A 236 47.98 87.49 47.48
C LEU A 236 49.04 88.58 47.26
N LYS A 237 49.14 89.16 46.06
CA LYS A 237 50.08 90.24 45.75
C LYS A 237 49.81 91.60 46.44
N PRO A 238 48.58 91.96 46.85
CA PRO A 238 48.32 93.19 47.60
C PRO A 238 48.35 93.01 49.14
N LEU A 239 48.92 91.92 49.68
CA LEU A 239 49.09 91.75 51.13
C LEU A 239 50.49 92.14 51.65
N GLY A 240 51.17 93.04 50.95
CA GLY A 240 52.41 93.64 51.42
C GLY A 240 52.28 94.64 52.57
N ASP A 241 51.06 94.93 53.06
CA ASP A 241 50.83 96.08 53.96
C ASP A 241 49.73 95.87 55.02
N ILE A 242 49.61 94.66 55.60
CA ILE A 242 48.67 94.42 56.71
C ILE A 242 49.42 93.93 57.95
N SER A 243 49.22 94.64 59.07
CA SER A 243 49.83 94.39 60.38
C SER A 243 49.41 93.03 60.98
N LEU A 244 50.31 92.41 61.74
CA LEU A 244 50.28 91.00 62.16
C LEU A 244 49.15 90.63 63.15
N GLU A 245 48.45 91.58 63.75
CA GLU A 245 47.41 91.33 64.75
C GLU A 245 46.02 90.97 64.18
N ASP A 246 45.66 91.43 62.97
CA ASP A 246 44.33 91.15 62.35
C ASP A 246 44.31 89.92 61.42
N LEU A 247 45.45 89.28 61.19
CA LEU A 247 45.53 88.06 60.37
C LEU A 247 44.87 86.85 61.07
N SER A 248 44.99 86.75 62.40
CA SER A 248 44.61 85.53 63.14
C SER A 248 43.09 85.26 63.10
N SER A 249 42.27 86.30 63.25
CA SER A 249 40.80 86.19 63.17
C SER A 249 40.33 85.85 61.75
N HIS A 250 40.97 86.44 60.73
CA HIS A 250 40.62 86.19 59.34
C HIS A 250 41.02 84.78 58.85
N PHE A 251 42.13 84.24 59.38
CA PHE A 251 42.54 82.85 59.15
C PHE A 251 41.65 81.83 59.89
N GLU A 252 41.14 82.15 61.09
CA GLU A 252 40.16 81.29 61.77
C GLU A 252 38.83 81.20 61.03
N ASP A 253 38.31 82.33 60.52
CA ASP A 253 37.07 82.34 59.75
C ASP A 253 37.22 81.65 58.38
N MET A 254 38.36 81.83 57.72
CA MET A 254 38.69 81.03 56.53
C MET A 254 38.80 79.54 56.85
N ARG A 255 39.41 79.16 57.98
CA ARG A 255 39.57 77.75 58.35
C ARG A 255 38.21 77.10 58.67
N LYS A 256 37.30 77.83 59.32
CA LYS A 256 35.91 77.38 59.54
C LYS A 256 35.16 77.24 58.22
N LYS A 257 35.30 78.21 57.30
CA LYS A 257 34.67 78.16 55.98
C LYS A 257 35.18 76.99 55.15
N THR A 258 36.49 76.82 55.05
CA THR A 258 37.11 75.71 54.29
C THR A 258 36.76 74.34 54.87
N LYS A 259 36.66 74.22 56.20
CA LYS A 259 36.21 72.98 56.84
C LYS A 259 34.74 72.70 56.51
N ALA A 260 33.87 73.70 56.60
CA ALA A 260 32.45 73.56 56.25
C ALA A 260 32.23 73.20 54.77
N THR A 261 33.01 73.79 53.85
CA THR A 261 32.94 73.45 52.41
C THR A 261 33.40 72.02 52.16
N LYS A 262 34.45 71.57 52.85
CA LYS A 262 34.94 70.19 52.71
C LYS A 262 33.95 69.18 53.27
N ASP A 263 33.39 69.44 54.45
CA ASP A 263 32.37 68.58 55.05
C ASP A 263 31.10 68.53 54.16
N TYR A 264 30.78 69.61 53.45
CA TYR A 264 29.70 69.66 52.45
C TYR A 264 30.00 68.80 51.22
N ASP A 265 31.18 68.94 50.62
CA ASP A 265 31.57 68.16 49.43
C ASP A 265 31.70 66.66 49.77
N ASP A 266 32.24 66.32 50.93
CA ASP A 266 32.34 64.94 51.40
C ASP A 266 30.94 64.32 51.62
N ALA A 267 30.02 65.07 52.23
CA ALA A 267 28.63 64.65 52.39
C ALA A 267 27.89 64.53 51.04
N GLN A 268 28.15 65.44 50.09
CA GLN A 268 27.55 65.44 48.76
C GLN A 268 28.01 64.21 47.96
N ASN A 269 29.31 63.89 47.99
CA ASN A 269 29.87 62.74 47.28
C ASN A 269 29.39 61.40 47.87
N ALA A 270 29.26 61.29 49.19
CA ALA A 270 28.68 60.12 49.84
C ALA A 270 27.23 59.87 49.40
N LEU A 271 26.43 60.93 49.27
CA LEU A 271 25.05 60.86 48.78
C LEU A 271 24.95 60.42 47.32
N ILE A 272 25.86 60.86 46.45
CA ILE A 272 25.87 60.49 45.02
C ILE A 272 26.25 59.01 44.83
N GLN A 273 27.19 58.49 45.65
CA GLN A 273 27.52 57.06 45.64
C GLN A 273 26.33 56.19 46.04
N GLU A 274 25.63 56.55 47.12
CA GLU A 274 24.46 55.81 47.59
C GLU A 274 23.28 55.88 46.59
N ALA A 275 23.18 56.98 45.84
CA ALA A 275 22.19 57.18 44.78
C ALA A 275 22.55 56.50 43.44
N SER A 276 23.57 55.62 43.40
CA SER A 276 24.02 54.94 42.17
C SER A 276 24.32 55.87 40.99
N GLY A 277 24.77 57.11 41.26
CA GLY A 277 25.18 58.08 40.24
C GLY A 277 24.09 59.01 39.68
N GLU A 278 22.89 59.06 40.26
CA GLU A 278 21.87 60.09 39.92
C GLU A 278 22.12 61.44 40.64
N ASP A 279 21.68 62.56 40.04
CA ASP A 279 21.79 63.89 40.66
C ASP A 279 20.90 64.03 41.91
N ILE A 280 21.40 64.73 42.93
CA ILE A 280 20.76 64.88 44.25
C ILE A 280 19.35 65.53 44.15
N PRO A 281 19.14 66.64 43.42
CA PRO A 281 17.79 67.18 43.18
C PRO A 281 16.79 66.18 42.57
N THR A 282 17.24 65.33 41.65
CA THR A 282 16.41 64.34 40.94
C THR A 282 16.11 63.13 41.83
N PHE A 283 17.10 62.67 42.61
CA PHE A 283 16.92 61.65 43.65
C PHE A 283 15.98 62.14 44.77
N ALA A 284 16.16 63.39 45.23
CA ALA A 284 15.29 64.02 46.21
C ALA A 284 13.84 64.07 45.71
N LYS A 285 13.59 64.48 44.47
CA LYS A 285 12.24 64.47 43.86
C LYS A 285 11.57 63.10 43.84
N LYS A 286 12.33 62.02 43.63
CA LYS A 286 11.81 60.64 43.70
C LYS A 286 11.48 60.22 45.14
N LEU A 287 12.19 60.78 46.12
CA LEU A 287 12.00 60.52 47.56
C LEU A 287 10.96 61.42 48.23
N VAL A 288 10.56 62.57 47.65
CA VAL A 288 9.60 63.52 48.26
C VAL A 288 8.28 62.85 48.65
N ASN A 289 7.86 61.79 47.95
CA ASN A 289 6.61 61.07 48.23
C ASN A 289 6.82 59.69 48.89
N LYS A 290 8.06 59.30 49.23
CA LYS A 290 8.37 58.01 49.84
C LYS A 290 9.00 58.23 51.22
N ASN A 291 8.22 57.95 52.27
CA ASN A 291 8.73 57.97 53.65
C ASN A 291 9.63 56.75 53.90
N SER A 292 10.61 56.86 54.81
CA SER A 292 11.53 55.79 55.21
C SER A 292 10.81 54.49 55.58
N ALA A 293 9.64 54.58 56.22
CA ALA A 293 8.80 53.43 56.55
C ALA A 293 8.25 52.69 55.31
N ILE A 294 7.95 53.41 54.23
CA ILE A 294 7.42 52.82 52.98
C ILE A 294 8.54 52.10 52.23
N ILE A 295 9.72 52.70 52.14
CA ILE A 295 10.89 52.08 51.48
C ILE A 295 11.36 50.84 52.24
N ALA A 296 11.36 50.87 53.58
CA ALA A 296 11.64 49.68 54.39
C ALA A 296 10.61 48.56 54.11
N GLY A 297 9.33 48.90 54.01
CA GLY A 297 8.27 47.95 53.66
C GLY A 297 8.40 47.36 52.25
N GLU A 298 8.71 48.19 51.25
CA GLU A 298 8.96 47.74 49.86
C GLU A 298 10.20 46.83 49.78
N LEU A 299 11.27 47.16 50.52
CA LEU A 299 12.50 46.38 50.54
C LEU A 299 12.31 45.03 51.24
N GLU A 300 11.55 45.00 52.34
CA GLU A 300 11.20 43.75 53.03
C GLU A 300 10.27 42.89 52.15
N ALA A 301 9.34 43.50 51.43
CA ALA A 301 8.47 42.83 50.47
C ALA A 301 9.27 42.21 49.31
N VAL A 302 10.18 42.96 48.69
CA VAL A 302 11.04 42.46 47.60
C VAL A 302 11.97 41.36 48.11
N LYS A 303 12.53 41.47 49.32
CA LYS A 303 13.31 40.38 49.93
C LYS A 303 12.47 39.13 50.17
N SER A 304 11.23 39.28 50.64
CA SER A 304 10.30 38.17 50.83
C SER A 304 9.91 37.52 49.50
N GLU A 305 9.65 38.31 48.46
CA GLU A 305 9.37 37.82 47.10
C GLU A 305 10.58 37.10 46.50
N LEU A 306 11.79 37.63 46.69
CA LEU A 306 13.02 37.00 46.25
C LEU A 306 13.26 35.67 46.98
N ALA A 307 13.00 35.62 48.29
CA ALA A 307 13.10 34.40 49.09
C ALA A 307 12.10 33.35 48.59
N GLN A 308 10.82 33.72 48.39
CA GLN A 308 9.79 32.83 47.84
C GLN A 308 10.13 32.35 46.42
N CYS A 309 10.62 33.23 45.54
CA CYS A 309 11.04 32.83 44.19
C CYS A 309 12.22 31.85 44.24
N SER A 310 13.17 32.07 45.15
CA SER A 310 14.33 31.18 45.30
C SER A 310 13.92 29.80 45.83
N GLU A 311 13.00 29.76 46.79
CA GLU A 311 12.49 28.52 47.39
C GLU A 311 11.64 27.74 46.37
N SER A 312 10.81 28.43 45.59
CA SER A 312 10.04 27.84 44.49
C SER A 312 10.95 27.27 43.40
N ARG A 313 12.01 27.99 43.02
CA ARG A 313 13.00 27.51 42.05
C ARG A 313 13.68 26.25 42.56
N ASP A 314 14.12 26.23 43.81
CA ASP A 314 14.86 25.11 44.38
C ASP A 314 13.97 23.86 44.48
N LYS A 315 12.68 24.04 44.80
CA LYS A 315 11.69 22.98 44.77
C LYS A 315 11.49 22.41 43.36
N GLU A 316 11.31 23.25 42.33
CA GLU A 316 11.17 22.78 40.95
C GLU A 316 12.44 22.07 40.45
N LEU A 317 13.62 22.56 40.81
CA LEU A 317 14.89 21.92 40.46
C LEU A 317 15.00 20.52 41.07
N GLN A 318 14.53 20.36 42.31
CA GLN A 318 14.52 19.08 43.01
C GLN A 318 13.50 18.11 42.40
N GLU A 319 12.31 18.58 42.05
CA GLU A 319 11.31 17.78 41.32
C GLU A 319 11.82 17.33 39.95
N PHE A 320 12.47 18.23 39.21
CA PHE A 320 13.12 17.89 37.93
C PHE A 320 14.22 16.85 38.09
N ALA A 321 15.09 17.00 39.09
CA ALA A 321 16.15 16.04 39.38
C ALA A 321 15.59 14.65 39.72
N ASN A 322 14.53 14.60 40.54
CA ASN A 322 13.84 13.36 40.90
C ASN A 322 13.17 12.70 39.68
N ALA A 323 12.49 13.49 38.84
CA ALA A 323 11.87 13.00 37.61
C ALA A 323 12.92 12.42 36.64
N LYS A 324 14.05 13.11 36.46
CA LYS A 324 15.16 12.65 35.63
C LYS A 324 15.80 11.37 36.15
N ALA A 325 16.05 11.27 37.46
CA ALA A 325 16.59 10.06 38.08
C ALA A 325 15.63 8.88 37.96
N ASN A 326 14.32 9.12 38.10
CA ASN A 326 13.31 8.07 37.94
C ASN A 326 13.21 7.59 36.49
N LEU A 327 13.34 8.49 35.52
CA LEU A 327 13.40 8.17 34.09
C LEU A 327 14.63 7.31 33.76
N GLU A 328 15.82 7.71 34.21
CA GLU A 328 17.04 6.91 34.01
C GLU A 328 16.93 5.52 34.66
N ARG A 329 16.29 5.43 35.84
CA ARG A 329 16.05 4.15 36.52
C ARG A 329 15.14 3.24 35.70
N LEU A 330 14.08 3.79 35.10
CA LEU A 330 13.16 3.04 34.24
C LEU A 330 13.81 2.62 32.91
N GLU A 331 14.71 3.44 32.37
CA GLU A 331 15.51 3.08 31.18
C GLU A 331 16.53 1.99 31.48
N LYS A 332 17.20 2.05 32.64
CA LYS A 332 18.22 1.09 33.07
C LYS A 332 17.65 -0.19 33.69
N GLN A 333 16.34 -0.26 33.93
CA GLN A 333 15.69 -1.44 34.50
C GLN A 333 15.86 -2.64 33.54
N ALA A 334 16.37 -3.75 34.05
CA ALA A 334 16.66 -4.94 33.27
C ALA A 334 15.39 -5.41 32.53
N GLY A 335 15.43 -5.41 31.19
CA GLY A 335 14.31 -5.74 30.31
C GLY A 335 13.69 -4.55 29.56
N SER A 336 13.96 -3.30 29.96
CA SER A 336 13.43 -2.10 29.28
C SER A 336 13.89 -2.01 27.82
N HIS A 337 15.17 -2.28 27.53
CA HIS A 337 15.69 -2.36 26.17
C HIS A 337 15.06 -3.50 25.34
N ILE A 338 14.71 -4.63 25.98
CA ILE A 338 14.08 -5.78 25.31
C ILE A 338 12.63 -5.42 24.95
N LEU A 339 11.89 -4.78 25.86
CA LEU A 339 10.53 -4.31 25.63
C LEU A 339 10.49 -3.20 24.57
N SER A 340 11.45 -2.29 24.56
CA SER A 340 11.55 -1.25 23.53
C SER A 340 11.88 -1.84 22.16
N ALA A 341 12.77 -2.83 22.09
CA ALA A 341 13.07 -3.57 20.86
C ALA A 341 11.85 -4.38 20.37
N GLN A 342 11.12 -5.05 21.26
CA GLN A 342 9.88 -5.73 20.92
C GLN A 342 8.81 -4.78 20.41
N ARG A 343 8.65 -3.61 21.03
CA ARG A 343 7.71 -2.57 20.57
C ARG A 343 8.05 -2.11 19.16
N GLU A 344 9.32 -1.87 18.86
CA GLU A 344 9.74 -1.41 17.53
C GLU A 344 9.57 -2.52 16.48
N LEU A 345 9.83 -3.78 16.84
CA LEU A 345 9.55 -4.94 15.98
C LEU A 345 8.06 -5.07 15.65
N LEU A 346 7.19 -5.04 16.68
CA LEU A 346 5.73 -5.10 16.52
C LEU A 346 5.19 -3.94 15.68
N LYS A 347 5.74 -2.73 15.86
CA LYS A 347 5.39 -1.56 15.06
C LYS A 347 5.79 -1.73 13.60
N SER A 348 6.97 -2.29 13.32
CA SER A 348 7.42 -2.61 11.97
C SER A 348 6.49 -3.63 11.30
N GLN A 349 6.18 -4.73 12.01
CA GLN A 349 5.26 -5.77 11.52
C GLN A 349 3.86 -5.21 11.24
N CYS A 350 3.33 -4.39 12.14
CA CYS A 350 2.03 -3.76 11.96
C CYS A 350 2.03 -2.80 10.76
N SER A 351 3.11 -2.04 10.55
CA SER A 351 3.24 -1.18 9.38
C SER A 351 3.31 -1.96 8.06
N GLU A 352 3.95 -3.12 8.05
CA GLU A 352 4.05 -3.99 6.86
C GLU A 352 2.68 -4.60 6.53
N GLN A 353 2.00 -5.16 7.54
CA GLN A 353 0.65 -5.73 7.39
C GLN A 353 -0.38 -4.65 7.00
N ALA A 354 -0.28 -3.44 7.55
CA ALA A 354 -1.15 -2.33 7.17
C ALA A 354 -0.98 -1.93 5.70
N LYS A 355 0.24 -1.98 5.16
CA LYS A 355 0.50 -1.73 3.73
C LYS A 355 -0.13 -2.81 2.85
N GLU A 356 0.06 -4.08 3.20
CA GLU A 356 -0.54 -5.20 2.46
C GLU A 356 -2.07 -5.12 2.49
N PHE A 357 -2.65 -4.87 3.66
CA PHE A 357 -4.09 -4.68 3.82
C PHE A 357 -4.62 -3.51 2.97
N ALA A 358 -3.91 -2.37 2.96
CA ALA A 358 -4.29 -1.21 2.14
C ALA A 358 -4.23 -1.55 0.63
N MET A 359 -3.18 -2.26 0.19
CA MET A 359 -3.06 -2.71 -1.20
C MET A 359 -4.20 -3.65 -1.60
N LEU A 360 -4.50 -4.66 -0.78
CA LEU A 360 -5.57 -5.62 -1.03
C LEU A 360 -6.95 -4.94 -1.04
N THR A 361 -7.18 -3.99 -0.14
CA THR A 361 -8.43 -3.22 -0.09
C THR A 361 -8.60 -2.37 -1.34
N LEU A 362 -7.53 -1.71 -1.80
CA LEU A 362 -7.55 -0.95 -3.05
C LEU A 362 -7.78 -1.86 -4.26
N ALA A 363 -7.07 -2.99 -4.33
CA ALA A 363 -7.23 -3.97 -5.40
C ALA A 363 -8.67 -4.51 -5.47
N LYS A 364 -9.28 -4.82 -4.32
CA LYS A 364 -10.69 -5.20 -4.22
C LYS A 364 -11.60 -4.11 -4.76
N ALA A 365 -11.43 -2.86 -4.31
CA ALA A 365 -12.26 -1.74 -4.75
C ALA A 365 -12.15 -1.47 -6.27
N VAL A 366 -10.93 -1.55 -6.82
CA VAL A 366 -10.69 -1.43 -8.27
C VAL A 366 -11.34 -2.57 -9.03
N LEU A 367 -11.20 -3.81 -8.56
CA LEU A 367 -11.81 -4.98 -9.19
C LEU A 367 -13.35 -4.90 -9.16
N GLU A 368 -13.95 -4.55 -8.03
CA GLU A 368 -15.39 -4.35 -7.89
C GLU A 368 -15.91 -3.25 -8.84
N THR A 369 -15.19 -2.14 -8.94
CA THR A 369 -15.52 -1.04 -9.86
C THR A 369 -15.40 -1.48 -11.32
N THR A 370 -14.35 -2.23 -11.66
CA THR A 370 -14.12 -2.74 -13.01
C THR A 370 -15.19 -3.76 -13.41
N ILE A 371 -15.55 -4.67 -12.51
CA ILE A 371 -16.66 -5.61 -12.70
C ILE A 371 -17.96 -4.83 -12.89
N LYS A 372 -18.26 -3.83 -12.05
CA LYS A 372 -19.47 -3.00 -12.17
C LYS A 372 -19.52 -2.26 -13.51
N ASN A 373 -18.41 -1.69 -13.96
CA ASN A 373 -18.32 -1.01 -15.24
C ASN A 373 -18.48 -1.99 -16.40
N TYR A 374 -17.81 -3.14 -16.37
CA TYR A 374 -17.97 -4.19 -17.39
C TYR A 374 -19.43 -4.66 -17.48
N ARG A 375 -20.10 -4.84 -16.34
CA ARG A 375 -21.53 -5.17 -16.29
C ARG A 375 -22.40 -4.09 -16.90
N LYS A 376 -22.20 -2.82 -16.53
CA LYS A 376 -22.96 -1.70 -17.09
C LYS A 376 -22.80 -1.63 -18.63
N THR A 377 -21.58 -1.82 -19.13
CA THR A 377 -21.28 -1.75 -20.57
C THR A 377 -21.77 -2.96 -21.34
N ASN A 378 -21.67 -4.18 -20.78
CA ASN A 378 -21.92 -5.42 -21.53
C ASN A 378 -23.22 -6.14 -21.15
N GLN A 379 -23.63 -6.14 -19.88
CA GLN A 379 -24.86 -6.84 -19.45
C GLN A 379 -26.11 -6.07 -19.89
N GLY A 380 -26.10 -4.73 -19.89
CA GLY A 380 -27.24 -3.94 -20.35
C GLY A 380 -27.65 -4.28 -21.78
N PRO A 381 -26.76 -4.10 -22.78
CA PRO A 381 -27.06 -4.45 -24.17
C PRO A 381 -27.36 -5.94 -24.39
N LEU A 382 -26.67 -6.84 -23.68
CA LEU A 382 -26.92 -8.28 -23.75
C LEU A 382 -28.33 -8.64 -23.28
N LEU A 383 -28.74 -8.13 -22.11
CA LEU A 383 -30.06 -8.40 -21.53
C LEU A 383 -31.18 -7.77 -22.34
N ILE A 384 -30.98 -6.57 -22.91
CA ILE A 384 -31.97 -5.96 -23.82
C ILE A 384 -32.22 -6.87 -25.03
N LYS A 385 -31.15 -7.38 -25.66
CA LYS A 385 -31.27 -8.32 -26.79
C LYS A 385 -31.86 -9.66 -26.36
N ALA A 386 -31.42 -10.21 -25.23
CA ALA A 386 -31.94 -11.45 -24.69
C ALA A 386 -33.44 -11.35 -24.38
N ASN A 387 -33.91 -10.23 -23.84
CA ASN A 387 -35.33 -9.98 -23.59
C ASN A 387 -36.14 -9.90 -24.89
N ALA A 388 -35.58 -9.30 -25.95
CA ALA A 388 -36.23 -9.27 -27.27
C ALA A 388 -36.36 -10.67 -27.88
N TYR A 389 -35.30 -11.50 -27.79
CA TYR A 389 -35.36 -12.89 -28.23
C TYR A 389 -36.32 -13.71 -27.37
N LEU A 390 -36.22 -13.62 -26.05
CA LEU A 390 -37.07 -14.35 -25.11
C LEU A 390 -38.56 -14.06 -25.36
N LYS A 391 -38.91 -12.79 -25.56
CA LYS A 391 -40.28 -12.37 -25.88
C LYS A 391 -40.79 -13.03 -27.17
N THR A 392 -39.93 -13.13 -28.19
CA THR A 392 -40.28 -13.77 -29.47
C THR A 392 -40.38 -15.29 -29.33
N LEU A 393 -39.42 -15.93 -28.66
CA LEU A 393 -39.39 -17.39 -28.47
C LEU A 393 -40.59 -17.90 -27.66
N THR A 394 -41.04 -17.09 -26.69
CA THR A 394 -42.07 -17.47 -25.73
C THR A 394 -43.47 -16.93 -26.08
N ASN A 395 -43.66 -16.36 -27.28
CA ASN A 395 -44.90 -15.72 -27.71
C ASN A 395 -45.44 -14.69 -26.70
N ASN A 396 -44.58 -13.79 -26.24
CA ASN A 396 -44.86 -12.76 -25.25
C ASN A 396 -45.22 -13.26 -23.83
N SER A 397 -45.13 -14.57 -23.53
CA SER A 397 -45.42 -15.06 -22.18
C SER A 397 -44.33 -14.67 -21.16
N LEU A 398 -43.06 -14.67 -21.57
CA LEU A 398 -41.93 -14.16 -20.78
C LEU A 398 -41.42 -12.84 -21.38
N VAL A 399 -41.25 -11.83 -20.53
CA VAL A 399 -41.07 -10.44 -20.97
C VAL A 399 -39.70 -9.87 -20.62
N ALA A 400 -39.14 -10.22 -19.47
CA ALA A 400 -37.87 -9.65 -19.06
C ALA A 400 -37.05 -10.56 -18.15
N ILE A 401 -35.74 -10.55 -18.38
CA ILE A 401 -34.68 -10.98 -17.48
C ILE A 401 -34.13 -9.72 -16.83
N VAL A 402 -34.28 -9.61 -15.51
CA VAL A 402 -33.83 -8.45 -14.72
C VAL A 402 -32.77 -8.92 -13.72
N PRO A 403 -31.59 -8.29 -13.68
CA PRO A 403 -30.59 -8.58 -12.67
C PRO A 403 -31.04 -8.02 -11.32
N THR A 404 -31.01 -8.84 -10.28
CA THR A 404 -31.43 -8.50 -8.92
C THR A 404 -30.30 -8.74 -7.94
N ASP A 405 -29.99 -7.71 -7.14
CA ASP A 405 -29.00 -7.76 -6.06
C ASP A 405 -29.74 -7.77 -4.70
N ALA A 406 -30.66 -8.73 -4.50
CA ALA A 406 -31.31 -8.93 -3.21
C ALA A 406 -30.37 -9.65 -2.25
N ASP A 407 -30.28 -9.18 -1.01
CA ASP A 407 -29.53 -9.80 0.10
C ASP A 407 -28.02 -10.03 -0.15
N GLY A 408 -27.40 -9.25 -1.04
CA GLY A 408 -25.98 -9.40 -1.39
C GLY A 408 -25.67 -10.64 -2.24
N LYS A 409 -26.69 -11.40 -2.63
CA LYS A 409 -26.59 -12.50 -3.59
C LYS A 409 -27.02 -12.03 -4.99
N LYS A 410 -26.19 -12.36 -5.97
CA LYS A 410 -26.42 -11.99 -7.38
C LYS A 410 -27.40 -12.99 -7.98
N SER A 411 -28.60 -12.54 -8.32
CA SER A 411 -29.68 -13.36 -8.89
C SER A 411 -30.23 -12.73 -10.18
N LEU A 412 -30.88 -13.56 -11.01
CA LEU A 412 -31.64 -13.11 -12.17
C LEU A 412 -33.12 -13.34 -11.89
N GLN A 413 -33.96 -12.35 -12.17
CA GLN A 413 -35.41 -12.45 -12.05
C GLN A 413 -36.04 -12.52 -13.44
N LEU A 414 -36.89 -13.51 -13.68
CA LEU A 414 -37.73 -13.62 -14.87
C LEU A 414 -39.09 -13.00 -14.60
N GLN A 415 -39.53 -12.09 -15.47
CA GLN A 415 -40.87 -11.52 -15.45
C GLN A 415 -41.75 -12.23 -16.48
N ARG A 416 -42.85 -12.80 -16.00
CA ARG A 416 -43.90 -13.44 -16.81
C ARG A 416 -45.12 -12.52 -16.85
N VAL A 417 -45.79 -12.47 -17.99
CA VAL A 417 -47.10 -11.80 -18.13
C VAL A 417 -48.17 -12.87 -18.12
N GLU A 418 -48.96 -12.89 -17.05
CA GLU A 418 -50.10 -13.79 -16.92
C GLU A 418 -51.28 -12.94 -16.42
N SER A 419 -52.12 -12.48 -17.36
CA SER A 419 -53.36 -11.71 -17.13
C SER A 419 -53.18 -10.39 -16.35
N GLU A 420 -52.92 -9.27 -17.03
CA GLU A 420 -52.76 -7.88 -16.51
C GLU A 420 -51.77 -7.65 -15.34
N GLU A 421 -51.40 -8.67 -14.57
CA GLU A 421 -50.46 -8.67 -13.48
C GLU A 421 -49.11 -9.27 -13.93
N LYS A 422 -48.03 -8.63 -13.51
CA LYS A 422 -46.65 -9.09 -13.79
C LYS A 422 -46.18 -9.94 -12.62
N PHE A 423 -46.00 -11.24 -12.85
CA PHE A 423 -45.39 -12.13 -11.87
C PHE A 423 -43.88 -12.17 -12.05
N ALA A 424 -43.15 -12.15 -10.93
CA ALA A 424 -41.70 -12.12 -10.93
C ALA A 424 -41.13 -13.38 -10.25
N ILE A 425 -40.36 -14.16 -10.99
CA ILE A 425 -39.75 -15.42 -10.54
C ILE A 425 -38.25 -15.19 -10.35
N ASN A 426 -37.73 -15.42 -9.16
CA ASN A 426 -36.31 -15.19 -8.82
C ASN A 426 -35.46 -16.46 -8.98
N PHE A 427 -34.27 -16.31 -9.57
CA PHE A 427 -33.28 -17.39 -9.75
C PHE A 427 -31.92 -16.95 -9.22
N GLU A 428 -31.37 -17.67 -8.23
CA GLU A 428 -30.01 -17.44 -7.75
C GLU A 428 -28.97 -18.04 -8.71
N ALA A 429 -27.93 -17.27 -9.04
CA ALA A 429 -26.84 -17.76 -9.89
C ALA A 429 -26.00 -18.81 -9.12
N GLY A 430 -26.32 -20.09 -9.33
CA GLY A 430 -25.64 -21.23 -8.69
C GLY A 430 -26.55 -22.44 -8.48
N ASN A 431 -27.86 -22.23 -8.37
CA ASN A 431 -28.86 -23.29 -8.26
C ASN A 431 -29.87 -23.17 -9.40
N ILE A 432 -29.53 -23.74 -10.55
CA ILE A 432 -30.56 -24.24 -11.48
C ILE A 432 -31.05 -25.62 -11.00
N GLU A 433 -30.26 -26.29 -10.15
CA GLU A 433 -30.65 -27.48 -9.43
C GLU A 433 -31.04 -27.14 -7.98
N ALA A 434 -32.30 -27.44 -7.65
CA ALA A 434 -32.83 -27.79 -6.33
C ALA A 434 -32.43 -26.93 -5.11
N GLY A 435 -33.30 -25.97 -4.78
CA GLY A 435 -33.57 -25.57 -3.40
C GLY A 435 -35.08 -25.51 -3.19
N GLU A 436 -35.58 -26.16 -2.13
CA GLU A 436 -36.99 -26.14 -1.73
C GLU A 436 -37.49 -24.67 -1.65
N GLY A 437 -38.37 -24.29 -2.57
CA GLY A 437 -39.02 -22.97 -2.59
C GLY A 437 -38.99 -22.20 -3.91
N SER A 438 -38.25 -22.64 -4.95
CA SER A 438 -38.30 -22.00 -6.28
C SER A 438 -39.29 -22.68 -7.22
N THR A 439 -40.17 -21.90 -7.86
CA THR A 439 -41.10 -22.38 -8.90
C THR A 439 -40.31 -22.93 -10.09
N PHE A 440 -40.47 -24.22 -10.38
CA PHE A 440 -39.81 -24.93 -11.48
C PHE A 440 -40.21 -24.33 -12.85
N LEU A 441 -39.22 -24.01 -13.69
CA LEU A 441 -39.45 -23.81 -15.12
C LEU A 441 -39.62 -25.18 -15.77
N SER A 442 -40.56 -25.33 -16.71
CA SER A 442 -40.56 -26.52 -17.58
C SER A 442 -39.30 -26.54 -18.43
N ASP A 443 -38.79 -27.73 -18.78
CA ASP A 443 -37.58 -27.91 -19.60
C ASP A 443 -37.61 -27.05 -20.87
N GLY A 444 -38.73 -27.04 -21.60
CA GLY A 444 -38.87 -26.20 -22.79
C GLY A 444 -38.77 -24.69 -22.53
N THR A 445 -39.15 -24.21 -21.35
CA THR A 445 -39.00 -22.79 -20.99
C THR A 445 -37.57 -22.47 -20.56
N ALA A 446 -36.89 -23.40 -19.89
CA ALA A 446 -35.48 -23.29 -19.56
C ALA A 446 -34.61 -23.26 -20.83
N ASP A 447 -34.92 -24.13 -21.80
CA ASP A 447 -34.27 -24.20 -23.11
C ASP A 447 -34.48 -22.91 -23.93
N GLN A 448 -35.70 -22.34 -23.93
CA GLN A 448 -35.97 -21.04 -24.58
C GLN A 448 -35.21 -19.88 -23.93
N LEU A 449 -35.10 -19.87 -22.60
CA LEU A 449 -34.29 -18.88 -21.88
C LEU A 449 -32.82 -18.99 -22.25
N PHE A 450 -32.29 -20.22 -22.25
CA PHE A 450 -30.91 -20.48 -22.60
C PHE A 450 -30.62 -20.07 -24.05
N LEU A 451 -31.52 -20.40 -24.98
CA LEU A 451 -31.43 -20.03 -26.38
C LEU A 451 -31.47 -18.50 -26.56
N ALA A 452 -32.35 -17.78 -25.87
CA ALA A 452 -32.43 -16.32 -25.92
C ALA A 452 -31.12 -15.65 -25.51
N LEU A 453 -30.51 -16.13 -24.41
CA LEU A 453 -29.23 -15.63 -23.90
C LEU A 453 -28.09 -15.94 -24.87
N ARG A 454 -28.05 -17.15 -25.44
CA ARG A 454 -27.06 -17.57 -26.44
C ARG A 454 -27.14 -16.72 -27.70
N LEU A 455 -28.33 -16.53 -28.27
CA LEU A 455 -28.53 -15.70 -29.46
C LEU A 455 -28.14 -14.24 -29.22
N ALA A 456 -28.49 -13.68 -28.06
CA ALA A 456 -28.08 -12.33 -27.68
C ALA A 456 -26.56 -12.19 -27.56
N GLY A 457 -25.89 -13.21 -26.98
CA GLY A 457 -24.44 -13.27 -26.86
C GLY A 457 -23.76 -13.36 -28.23
N ILE A 458 -24.26 -14.23 -29.10
CA ILE A 458 -23.75 -14.37 -30.47
C ILE A 458 -23.90 -13.05 -31.23
N GLU A 459 -25.09 -12.44 -31.21
CA GLU A 459 -25.33 -11.15 -31.88
C GLU A 459 -24.39 -10.05 -31.40
N ASN A 460 -24.14 -9.99 -30.09
CA ASN A 460 -23.25 -8.98 -29.51
C ASN A 460 -21.79 -9.15 -29.95
N ASN A 461 -21.38 -10.37 -30.30
CA ASN A 461 -20.05 -10.66 -30.82
C ASN A 461 -19.97 -10.56 -32.34
N LEU A 462 -21.02 -10.92 -33.09
CA LEU A 462 -21.09 -10.76 -34.54
C LEU A 462 -20.85 -9.30 -34.95
N ALA A 463 -21.38 -8.34 -34.21
CA ALA A 463 -21.15 -6.91 -34.46
C ALA A 463 -19.69 -6.45 -34.29
N LYS A 464 -18.82 -7.30 -33.73
CA LYS A 464 -17.39 -7.01 -33.48
C LYS A 464 -16.45 -7.78 -34.40
N LEU A 465 -16.98 -8.71 -35.20
CA LEU A 465 -16.20 -9.52 -36.14
C LEU A 465 -16.22 -8.85 -37.51
N GLU A 466 -15.08 -8.85 -38.20
CA GLU A 466 -14.99 -8.36 -39.59
C GLU A 466 -15.75 -9.26 -40.57
N GLU A 467 -15.76 -10.57 -40.31
CA GLU A 467 -16.49 -11.56 -41.10
C GLU A 467 -17.46 -12.36 -40.21
N PRO A 468 -18.77 -12.39 -40.52
CA PRO A 468 -19.76 -13.12 -39.73
C PRO A 468 -19.64 -14.64 -39.92
N LEU A 469 -19.42 -15.36 -38.82
CA LEU A 469 -19.36 -16.82 -38.81
C LEU A 469 -20.77 -17.44 -38.75
N PRO A 470 -20.99 -18.60 -39.41
CA PRO A 470 -22.28 -19.29 -39.36
C PRO A 470 -22.60 -19.80 -37.96
N VAL A 471 -23.88 -19.80 -37.60
CA VAL A 471 -24.40 -20.38 -36.37
C VAL A 471 -24.98 -21.75 -36.67
N ILE A 472 -24.43 -22.77 -36.00
CA ILE A 472 -24.86 -24.16 -36.13
C ILE A 472 -25.67 -24.53 -34.88
N LEU A 473 -26.87 -25.06 -35.09
CA LEU A 473 -27.81 -25.47 -34.05
C LEU A 473 -28.15 -26.94 -34.30
N ASP A 474 -28.02 -27.77 -33.27
CA ASP A 474 -28.26 -29.21 -33.37
C ASP A 474 -29.39 -29.61 -32.42
N ASP A 475 -30.53 -30.04 -32.97
CA ASP A 475 -31.70 -30.55 -32.26
C ASP A 475 -32.24 -29.69 -31.11
N ILE A 476 -32.07 -28.37 -31.19
CA ILE A 476 -32.49 -27.42 -30.15
C ILE A 476 -34.01 -27.31 -29.92
N LEU A 477 -34.82 -27.99 -30.74
CA LEU A 477 -36.29 -27.94 -30.69
C LEU A 477 -36.90 -29.21 -30.06
N ILE A 478 -36.09 -30.13 -29.55
CA ILE A 478 -36.54 -31.45 -29.07
C ILE A 478 -37.61 -31.37 -27.98
N ASN A 479 -37.52 -30.38 -27.08
CA ASN A 479 -38.42 -30.19 -25.94
C ASN A 479 -39.57 -29.20 -26.22
N PHE A 480 -39.77 -28.78 -27.48
CA PHE A 480 -40.75 -27.73 -27.83
C PHE A 480 -42.02 -28.32 -28.43
N ASP A 481 -43.17 -27.80 -27.97
CA ASP A 481 -44.44 -27.99 -28.68
C ASP A 481 -44.44 -27.24 -30.03
N ASP A 482 -45.41 -27.55 -30.89
CA ASP A 482 -45.51 -26.95 -32.24
C ASP A 482 -45.53 -25.42 -32.23
N ALA A 483 -46.17 -24.80 -31.24
CA ALA A 483 -46.26 -23.35 -31.13
C ALA A 483 -44.89 -22.74 -30.78
N ARG A 484 -44.18 -23.33 -29.81
CA ARG A 484 -42.82 -22.94 -29.40
C ARG A 484 -41.81 -23.20 -30.50
N ALA A 485 -41.91 -24.31 -31.21
CA ALA A 485 -41.05 -24.67 -32.33
C ALA A 485 -41.23 -23.67 -33.49
N LEU A 486 -42.48 -23.37 -33.87
CA LEU A 486 -42.79 -22.37 -34.91
C LEU A 486 -42.24 -20.98 -34.55
N SER A 487 -42.40 -20.57 -33.30
CA SER A 487 -41.92 -19.26 -32.80
C SER A 487 -40.40 -19.18 -32.79
N THR A 488 -39.74 -20.29 -32.45
CA THR A 488 -38.27 -20.41 -32.49
C THR A 488 -37.75 -20.37 -33.92
N LEU A 489 -38.38 -21.11 -34.84
CA LEU A 489 -38.01 -21.08 -36.26
C LEU A 489 -38.20 -19.69 -36.87
N ARG A 490 -39.29 -18.99 -36.52
CA ARG A 490 -39.50 -17.58 -36.91
C ARG A 490 -38.38 -16.67 -36.39
N CYS A 491 -38.00 -16.85 -35.13
CA CYS A 491 -36.91 -16.12 -34.50
C CYS A 491 -35.57 -16.36 -35.23
N LEU A 492 -35.26 -17.61 -35.57
CA LEU A 492 -34.06 -17.98 -36.31
C LEU A 492 -34.07 -17.47 -37.76
N ALA A 493 -35.22 -17.47 -38.43
CA ALA A 493 -35.38 -16.89 -39.76
C ALA A 493 -35.23 -15.36 -39.75
N GLY A 494 -35.58 -14.69 -38.64
CA GLY A 494 -35.23 -13.29 -38.44
C GLY A 494 -33.73 -13.10 -38.21
N PHE A 495 -33.13 -13.97 -37.40
CA PHE A 495 -31.71 -13.95 -37.07
C PHE A 495 -30.80 -14.23 -38.28
N SER A 496 -31.28 -15.01 -39.25
CA SER A 496 -30.52 -15.34 -40.47
C SER A 496 -30.18 -14.13 -41.35
N SER A 497 -30.86 -12.99 -41.13
CA SER A 497 -30.48 -11.71 -41.75
C SER A 497 -29.14 -11.15 -41.27
N LYS A 498 -28.63 -11.62 -40.12
CA LYS A 498 -27.39 -11.15 -39.49
C LYS A 498 -26.21 -12.09 -39.72
N THR A 499 -26.46 -13.39 -39.79
CA THR A 499 -25.46 -14.41 -40.11
C THR A 499 -26.16 -15.67 -40.64
N GLN A 500 -25.42 -16.54 -41.34
CA GLN A 500 -25.97 -17.82 -41.78
C GLN A 500 -26.35 -18.68 -40.58
N VAL A 501 -27.54 -19.29 -40.62
CA VAL A 501 -28.04 -20.21 -39.59
C VAL A 501 -28.22 -21.59 -40.22
N ILE A 502 -27.60 -22.60 -39.60
CA ILE A 502 -27.69 -24.01 -40.00
C ILE A 502 -28.33 -24.76 -38.85
N LEU A 503 -29.52 -25.30 -39.06
CA LEU A 503 -30.25 -26.09 -38.08
C LEU A 503 -30.28 -27.55 -38.52
N PHE A 504 -29.69 -28.43 -37.72
CA PHE A 504 -29.88 -29.87 -37.83
C PHE A 504 -31.06 -30.29 -36.98
N THR A 505 -31.97 -31.05 -37.59
CA THR A 505 -33.09 -31.63 -36.86
C THR A 505 -33.52 -32.97 -37.41
N HIS A 506 -33.88 -33.90 -36.52
CA HIS A 506 -34.51 -35.17 -36.89
C HIS A 506 -36.06 -35.10 -36.94
N HIS A 507 -36.66 -33.97 -36.57
CA HIS A 507 -38.13 -33.82 -36.48
C HIS A 507 -38.75 -33.45 -37.84
N GLN A 508 -39.16 -34.44 -38.63
CA GLN A 508 -39.77 -34.19 -39.95
C GLN A 508 -41.06 -33.33 -39.92
N HIS A 509 -41.81 -33.35 -38.81
CA HIS A 509 -43.04 -32.57 -38.68
C HIS A 509 -42.78 -31.05 -38.71
N LEU A 510 -41.56 -30.60 -38.36
CA LEU A 510 -41.17 -29.18 -38.44
C LEU A 510 -41.24 -28.65 -39.88
N LEU A 511 -41.00 -29.51 -40.88
CA LEU A 511 -41.10 -29.13 -42.30
C LEU A 511 -42.54 -28.71 -42.66
N LYS A 512 -43.54 -29.36 -42.06
CA LYS A 512 -44.96 -29.00 -42.25
C LYS A 512 -45.28 -27.65 -41.59
N LEU A 513 -44.72 -27.40 -40.41
CA LEU A 513 -44.88 -26.12 -39.70
C LEU A 513 -44.25 -24.96 -40.50
N VAL A 514 -43.08 -25.17 -41.10
CA VAL A 514 -42.41 -24.17 -41.96
C VAL A 514 -43.21 -23.92 -43.24
N ALA A 515 -43.72 -24.96 -43.90
CA ALA A 515 -44.47 -24.79 -45.15
C ALA A 515 -45.74 -23.94 -45.00
N GLY A 516 -46.34 -23.92 -43.80
CA GLY A 516 -47.51 -23.11 -43.47
C GLY A 516 -47.21 -21.72 -42.89
N SER A 517 -45.94 -21.30 -42.83
CA SER A 517 -45.53 -20.06 -42.17
C SER A 517 -45.25 -18.91 -43.13
N ASP A 518 -45.27 -17.69 -42.60
CA ASP A 518 -44.96 -16.43 -43.27
C ASP A 518 -43.45 -16.21 -43.55
N PHE A 519 -42.59 -17.14 -43.13
CA PHE A 519 -41.14 -17.10 -43.33
C PHE A 519 -40.61 -18.30 -44.13
N ALA A 520 -41.50 -19.07 -44.76
CA ALA A 520 -41.15 -20.26 -45.53
C ALA A 520 -40.15 -19.96 -46.66
N ASP A 521 -40.23 -18.77 -47.25
CA ASP A 521 -39.34 -18.27 -48.31
C ASP A 521 -37.87 -18.11 -47.89
N LYS A 522 -37.62 -18.02 -46.57
CA LYS A 522 -36.28 -17.85 -45.99
C LYS A 522 -35.64 -19.16 -45.53
N VAL A 523 -36.36 -20.27 -45.61
CA VAL A 523 -35.91 -21.57 -45.11
C VAL A 523 -35.58 -22.50 -46.26
N PHE A 524 -34.34 -22.97 -46.30
CA PHE A 524 -33.88 -23.96 -47.27
C PHE A 524 -33.72 -25.31 -46.59
N THR A 525 -34.40 -26.33 -47.11
CA THR A 525 -34.41 -27.67 -46.53
C THR A 525 -33.50 -28.60 -47.32
N HIS A 526 -32.61 -29.31 -46.63
CA HIS A 526 -31.78 -30.35 -47.21
C HIS A 526 -31.96 -31.65 -46.40
N GLN A 527 -32.33 -32.73 -47.07
CA GLN A 527 -32.43 -34.05 -46.45
C GLN A 527 -31.08 -34.76 -46.54
N LEU A 528 -30.49 -35.05 -45.38
CA LEU A 528 -29.31 -35.91 -45.27
C LEU A 528 -29.81 -37.36 -45.32
N GLY A 529 -29.36 -38.10 -46.34
CA GLY A 529 -29.81 -39.46 -46.65
C GLY A 529 -29.29 -40.54 -45.72
#